data_AF-A0A2E7CKE3-F1
#
_entry.id   AF-A0A2E7CKE3-F1
#
_cell.length_a   1.000
_cell.length_b   1.000
_cell.length_c   1.000
_cell.angle_alpha   90.00
_cell.angle_beta   90.00
_cell.angle_gamma   90.00
#
_symmetry.space_group_name_H-M   'P 1'
#
loop_
_entity.id
_entity.type
_entity.pdbx_description
1 polymer ?
#
loop_
_entity_poly.entity_id
_entity_poly.type
_entity_poly.pdbx_seq_one_letter_code
_entity_poly.pdbx_strand_id
1 'polypeptide(L)'
;MNQDQLNKLKKALGEQASQTELQEFLQDIEDLLSKPYQLYWPNKYTAHKSVFLPTTNKLDPTFSDKEHTYIVGDNLHAMQVLNQSHKNAFKCIYLDPPYNTGKAFVYNDKKHGNGLENSRVSWLKMIYPRLILCRELLQENGVLFVSIDDHAQPLIRNICDEIFGAHHFICTFVWRRSGAGGLRGKFPVPTHEYILCYTKDIHAHKEAWFAPYSQESLSDFKHKDHLGAYKRQALYLSTLRPSSSQNYPIELPDGTLATPPSNRGAWRYIESKYQQELNKGNIEFIRSQKSPLFLSNGQSASYNIYTKQYMNPQGSNPSTLLPESLGQTRSARAELKKLMGADVFDYAKPVKLIQYLFSLFPSKPLDLFLDPFSGSGTSAHALLKLNQDGIQRRFVMIQQEEPCPKNSNAFRVGYRSISELGQARIKRSIQEMNLDVEFKTIRLKSH
;
A
#
# COMPACT_ATOMS: atom_id res chain seq x y z
N MET A 1 -7.35 -41.62 3.43
CA MET A 1 -6.71 -42.51 2.43
C MET A 1 -6.62 -43.94 2.96
N ASN A 2 -6.77 -44.97 2.13
CA ASN A 2 -6.57 -46.37 2.54
C ASN A 2 -5.13 -46.86 2.26
N GLN A 3 -4.75 -48.00 2.85
CA GLN A 3 -3.37 -48.54 2.79
C GLN A 3 -2.89 -48.82 1.35
N ASP A 4 -3.81 -49.10 0.44
CA ASP A 4 -3.52 -49.44 -0.96
C ASP A 4 -3.07 -48.22 -1.79
N GLN A 5 -3.71 -47.06 -1.56
CA GLN A 5 -3.30 -45.81 -2.19
C GLN A 5 -1.91 -45.36 -1.74
N LEU A 6 -1.56 -45.55 -0.46
CA LEU A 6 -0.22 -45.24 0.08
C LEU A 6 0.87 -46.10 -0.57
N ASN A 7 0.59 -47.40 -0.76
CA ASN A 7 1.54 -48.35 -1.34
C ASN A 7 1.79 -48.08 -2.84
N LYS A 8 0.77 -47.67 -3.60
CA LYS A 8 0.93 -47.24 -5.01
C LYS A 8 1.80 -46.00 -5.13
N LEU A 9 1.65 -45.05 -4.20
CA LEU A 9 2.45 -43.82 -4.17
C LEU A 9 3.92 -44.11 -3.83
N LYS A 10 4.18 -44.96 -2.83
CA LYS A 10 5.54 -45.45 -2.48
C LYS A 10 6.24 -46.10 -3.68
N LYS A 11 5.50 -46.93 -4.42
CA LYS A 11 6.00 -47.62 -5.60
C LYS A 11 6.32 -46.66 -6.75
N ALA A 12 5.56 -45.57 -6.90
CA ALA A 12 5.77 -44.58 -7.95
C ALA A 12 6.91 -43.60 -7.65
N LEU A 13 7.14 -43.25 -6.38
CA LEU A 13 8.14 -42.26 -5.96
C LEU A 13 9.49 -42.86 -5.53
N GLY A 14 9.60 -44.18 -5.48
CA GLY A 14 10.77 -44.90 -4.95
C GLY A 14 10.73 -45.02 -3.44
N GLU A 15 11.14 -46.18 -2.90
CA GLU A 15 10.96 -46.58 -1.48
C GLU A 15 11.72 -45.73 -0.44
N GLN A 16 12.30 -44.59 -0.83
CA GLN A 16 13.11 -43.75 0.05
C GLN A 16 12.31 -42.73 0.88
N ALA A 17 11.03 -42.49 0.55
CA ALA A 17 10.19 -41.54 1.29
C ALA A 17 9.50 -42.19 2.50
N SER A 18 9.66 -41.57 3.67
CA SER A 18 8.98 -41.96 4.90
C SER A 18 7.45 -41.82 4.77
N GLN A 19 6.72 -42.58 5.60
CA GLN A 19 5.25 -42.54 5.60
C GLN A 19 4.70 -41.14 5.90
N THR A 20 5.41 -40.36 6.72
CA THR A 20 5.07 -38.97 7.05
C THR A 20 5.25 -38.06 5.84
N GLU A 21 6.36 -38.15 5.11
CA GLU A 21 6.60 -37.34 3.89
C GLU A 21 5.54 -37.61 2.81
N LEU A 22 5.09 -38.85 2.67
CA LEU A 22 4.04 -39.21 1.72
C LEU A 22 2.67 -38.69 2.12
N GLN A 23 2.35 -38.69 3.42
CA GLN A 23 1.11 -38.10 3.92
C GLN A 23 1.10 -36.57 3.74
N GLU A 24 2.22 -35.91 4.00
CA GLU A 24 2.36 -34.47 3.76
C GLU A 24 2.23 -34.13 2.27
N PHE A 25 2.90 -34.88 1.39
CA PHE A 25 2.80 -34.68 -0.06
C PHE A 25 1.37 -34.85 -0.60
N LEU A 26 0.60 -35.78 -0.04
CA LEU A 26 -0.79 -35.99 -0.45
C LEU A 26 -1.72 -34.90 0.06
N GLN A 27 -1.54 -34.43 1.30
CA GLN A 27 -2.28 -33.28 1.80
C GLN A 27 -2.00 -32.05 0.93
N ASP A 28 -0.74 -31.85 0.53
CA ASP A 28 -0.35 -30.80 -0.40
C ASP A 28 -1.11 -30.91 -1.73
N ILE A 29 -1.29 -32.13 -2.27
CA ILE A 29 -2.06 -32.37 -3.50
C ILE A 29 -3.56 -32.12 -3.31
N GLU A 30 -4.17 -32.59 -2.23
CA GLU A 30 -5.61 -32.38 -1.97
C GLU A 30 -5.90 -30.88 -1.79
N ASP A 31 -5.08 -30.17 -1.04
CA ASP A 31 -5.13 -28.72 -0.92
C ASP A 31 -4.88 -28.05 -2.29
N LEU A 32 -3.95 -28.61 -3.10
CA LEU A 32 -3.66 -28.12 -4.45
C LEU A 32 -4.90 -28.20 -5.36
N LEU A 33 -5.64 -29.30 -5.28
CA LEU A 33 -6.80 -29.57 -6.13
C LEU A 33 -8.07 -28.86 -5.64
N SER A 34 -8.09 -28.37 -4.40
CA SER A 34 -9.25 -27.71 -3.81
C SER A 34 -9.50 -26.26 -4.29
N LYS A 35 -8.48 -25.59 -4.84
CA LYS A 35 -8.57 -24.17 -5.26
C LYS A 35 -8.53 -24.04 -6.79
N PRO A 36 -9.38 -23.18 -7.39
CA PRO A 36 -9.43 -23.01 -8.85
C PRO A 36 -8.15 -22.38 -9.45
N TYR A 37 -7.35 -21.69 -8.63
CA TYR A 37 -6.06 -21.12 -9.03
C TYR A 37 -5.15 -20.99 -7.80
N GLN A 38 -3.87 -21.34 -7.96
CA GLN A 38 -2.85 -21.03 -6.96
C GLN A 38 -1.44 -20.98 -7.58
N LEU A 39 -0.56 -20.23 -6.93
CA LEU A 39 0.86 -20.33 -7.18
C LEU A 39 1.42 -21.53 -6.39
N TYR A 40 2.04 -22.49 -7.08
CA TYR A 40 2.75 -23.60 -6.46
C TYR A 40 4.25 -23.29 -6.34
N TRP A 41 4.85 -23.69 -5.22
CA TRP A 41 6.30 -23.76 -5.04
C TRP A 41 6.66 -24.85 -4.04
N PRO A 42 7.88 -25.43 -4.12
CA PRO A 42 8.30 -26.49 -3.20
C PRO A 42 8.25 -26.08 -1.73
N ASN A 43 7.74 -26.98 -0.88
CA ASN A 43 7.61 -26.83 0.59
C ASN A 43 6.72 -25.66 1.04
N LYS A 44 5.75 -25.25 0.21
CA LYS A 44 4.76 -24.22 0.56
C LYS A 44 4.00 -24.57 1.85
N TYR A 45 3.55 -25.81 1.98
CA TYR A 45 2.82 -26.27 3.16
C TYR A 45 3.69 -26.26 4.43
N THR A 46 4.97 -26.63 4.32
CA THR A 46 5.93 -26.47 5.42
C THR A 46 6.06 -25.01 5.84
N ALA A 47 6.14 -24.09 4.89
CA ALA A 47 6.15 -22.65 5.18
C ALA A 47 4.85 -22.19 5.86
N HIS A 48 3.70 -22.70 5.44
CA HIS A 48 2.42 -22.46 6.11
C HIS A 48 2.43 -22.95 7.57
N LYS A 49 2.80 -24.21 7.80
CA LYS A 49 2.91 -24.81 9.13
C LYS A 49 3.83 -24.03 10.06
N SER A 50 4.91 -23.45 9.52
CA SER A 50 5.89 -22.69 10.32
C SER A 50 5.25 -21.55 11.13
N VAL A 51 4.17 -20.95 10.63
CA VAL A 51 3.42 -19.87 11.31
C VAL A 51 2.84 -20.33 12.64
N PHE A 52 2.40 -21.59 12.72
CA PHE A 52 1.68 -22.17 13.85
C PHE A 52 2.58 -22.97 14.79
N LEU A 53 3.88 -23.07 14.50
CA LEU A 53 4.82 -23.73 15.39
C LEU A 53 4.87 -22.99 16.73
N PRO A 54 4.79 -23.71 17.87
CA PRO A 54 4.94 -23.10 19.18
C PRO A 54 6.28 -22.38 19.25
N THR A 55 6.25 -21.07 19.48
CA THR A 55 7.48 -20.32 19.75
C THR A 55 7.77 -20.37 21.24
N THR A 56 9.01 -20.69 21.60
CA THR A 56 9.50 -20.58 22.99
C THR A 56 9.80 -19.13 23.36
N ASN A 57 9.86 -18.23 22.37
CA ASN A 57 10.01 -16.80 22.60
C ASN A 57 8.72 -16.27 23.22
N LYS A 58 8.86 -15.57 24.34
CA LYS A 58 7.77 -14.80 24.93
C LYS A 58 7.97 -13.34 24.61
N LEU A 59 6.86 -12.61 24.48
CA LEU A 59 6.90 -11.16 24.38
C LEU A 59 7.54 -10.67 25.68
N ASP A 60 8.45 -9.70 25.55
CA ASP A 60 8.96 -9.01 26.72
C ASP A 60 7.75 -8.43 27.48
N PRO A 61 7.61 -8.66 28.80
CA PRO A 61 6.49 -8.15 29.58
C PRO A 61 6.38 -6.62 29.57
N THR A 62 7.40 -5.91 29.08
CA THR A 62 7.41 -4.46 28.91
C THR A 62 6.76 -3.94 27.62
N PHE A 63 6.38 -4.83 26.69
CA PHE A 63 5.63 -4.42 25.49
C PHE A 63 4.27 -3.81 25.87
N SER A 64 3.95 -2.67 25.27
CA SER A 64 2.64 -2.04 25.39
C SER A 64 2.17 -1.53 24.03
N ASP A 65 0.89 -1.76 23.73
CA ASP A 65 0.17 -1.16 22.61
C ASP A 65 0.00 0.38 22.75
N LYS A 66 0.32 0.94 23.92
CA LYS A 66 0.23 2.37 24.21
C LYS A 66 1.51 3.15 23.91
N GLU A 67 2.59 2.47 23.53
CA GLU A 67 3.91 3.08 23.36
C GLU A 67 4.50 2.76 21.98
N HIS A 68 5.39 3.63 21.53
CA HIS A 68 6.19 3.34 20.35
C HIS A 68 7.21 2.25 20.68
N THR A 69 7.32 1.23 19.83
CA THR A 69 8.19 0.07 20.08
C THR A 69 9.09 -0.24 18.90
N TYR A 70 10.35 -0.55 19.19
CA TYR A 70 11.33 -1.07 18.25
C TYR A 70 11.81 -2.45 18.70
N ILE A 71 11.45 -3.49 17.97
CA ILE A 71 11.83 -4.88 18.26
C ILE A 71 13.07 -5.23 17.44
N VAL A 72 14.14 -5.63 18.13
CA VAL A 72 15.36 -6.16 17.51
C VAL A 72 15.28 -7.69 17.53
N GLY A 73 15.28 -8.31 16.35
CA GLY A 73 15.18 -9.76 16.21
C GLY A 73 14.66 -10.20 14.85
N ASP A 74 14.60 -11.52 14.62
CA ASP A 74 13.94 -12.06 13.43
C ASP A 74 12.46 -11.68 13.44
N ASN A 75 12.00 -11.16 12.31
CA ASN A 75 10.65 -10.62 12.17
C ASN A 75 9.56 -11.71 12.11
N LEU A 76 9.85 -12.93 11.65
CA LEU A 76 8.89 -14.03 11.71
C LEU A 76 8.62 -14.39 13.17
N HIS A 77 9.68 -14.58 13.96
CA HIS A 77 9.53 -14.86 15.40
C HIS A 77 8.84 -13.71 16.13
N ALA A 78 9.23 -12.46 15.89
CA ALA A 78 8.60 -11.30 16.50
C ALA A 78 7.09 -11.24 16.20
N MET A 79 6.70 -11.46 14.95
CA MET A 79 5.29 -11.45 14.57
C MET A 79 4.51 -12.65 15.12
N GLN A 80 5.12 -13.84 15.25
CA GLN A 80 4.49 -14.98 15.93
C GLN A 80 4.16 -14.65 17.39
N VAL A 81 5.09 -14.00 18.08
CA VAL A 81 4.90 -13.57 19.48
C VAL A 81 3.82 -12.49 19.57
N LEU A 82 3.83 -11.50 18.68
CA LEU A 82 2.74 -10.50 18.59
C LEU A 82 1.40 -11.18 18.32
N ASN A 83 1.36 -12.20 17.45
CA ASN A 83 0.14 -12.92 17.08
C ASN A 83 -0.48 -13.73 18.25
N GLN A 84 0.27 -14.00 19.31
CA GLN A 84 -0.29 -14.62 20.52
C GLN A 84 -1.08 -13.64 21.39
N SER A 85 -0.81 -12.35 21.30
CA SER A 85 -1.32 -11.33 22.24
C SER A 85 -2.06 -10.16 21.58
N HIS A 86 -1.78 -9.89 20.30
CA HIS A 86 -2.21 -8.70 19.56
C HIS A 86 -2.79 -9.08 18.18
N LYS A 87 -3.55 -10.18 18.12
CA LYS A 87 -4.38 -10.48 16.94
C LYS A 87 -5.32 -9.33 16.66
N ASN A 88 -5.53 -9.03 15.38
CA ASN A 88 -6.44 -7.98 14.94
C ASN A 88 -6.17 -6.58 15.51
N ALA A 89 -4.94 -6.30 15.95
CA ALA A 89 -4.62 -5.05 16.64
C ALA A 89 -4.13 -3.93 15.71
N PHE A 90 -3.54 -4.27 14.57
CA PHE A 90 -2.82 -3.32 13.73
C PHE A 90 -3.75 -2.66 12.70
N LYS A 91 -3.80 -1.33 12.71
CA LYS A 91 -4.55 -0.55 11.72
C LYS A 91 -3.86 -0.55 10.36
N CYS A 92 -2.53 -0.55 10.36
CA CYS A 92 -1.75 -0.56 9.13
C CYS A 92 -0.51 -1.42 9.29
N ILE A 93 -0.17 -2.17 8.24
CA ILE A 93 1.12 -2.83 8.09
C ILE A 93 1.76 -2.34 6.79
N TYR A 94 3.01 -1.90 6.85
CA TYR A 94 3.81 -1.54 5.69
C TYR A 94 5.00 -2.49 5.57
N LEU A 95 5.18 -3.07 4.39
CA LEU A 95 6.29 -3.96 4.08
C LEU A 95 7.18 -3.31 3.00
N ASP A 96 8.48 -3.22 3.29
CA ASP A 96 9.54 -3.00 2.29
C ASP A 96 10.49 -4.21 2.28
N PRO A 97 10.03 -5.39 1.83
CA PRO A 97 10.84 -6.59 1.85
C PRO A 97 12.00 -6.48 0.85
N PRO A 98 13.04 -7.34 0.94
CA PRO A 98 14.05 -7.40 -0.11
C PRO A 98 13.41 -7.77 -1.45
N TYR A 99 13.78 -7.12 -2.56
CA TYR A 99 13.09 -7.29 -3.86
C TYR A 99 13.56 -8.50 -4.70
N ASN A 100 14.46 -9.33 -4.18
CA ASN A 100 15.01 -10.48 -4.90
C ASN A 100 15.67 -10.14 -6.27
N THR A 101 16.38 -9.01 -6.35
CA THR A 101 17.05 -8.54 -7.58
C THR A 101 18.34 -9.31 -7.93
N GLY A 102 18.70 -10.33 -7.16
CA GLY A 102 19.95 -11.10 -7.30
C GLY A 102 21.22 -10.40 -6.81
N LYS A 103 21.18 -9.10 -6.47
CA LYS A 103 22.34 -8.35 -5.92
C LYS A 103 22.31 -8.15 -4.40
N ALA A 104 21.14 -8.26 -3.78
CA ALA A 104 20.92 -7.85 -2.40
C ALA A 104 20.28 -8.92 -1.50
N PHE A 105 19.71 -9.99 -2.06
CA PHE A 105 19.03 -11.02 -1.28
C PHE A 105 19.94 -12.22 -1.03
N VAL A 106 20.39 -12.36 0.22
CA VAL A 106 20.99 -13.59 0.74
C VAL A 106 20.14 -14.03 1.93
N TYR A 107 19.22 -14.97 1.69
CA TYR A 107 18.42 -15.55 2.77
C TYR A 107 19.22 -16.67 3.42
N ASN A 108 19.57 -16.46 4.68
CA ASN A 108 20.45 -17.34 5.42
C ASN A 108 19.65 -18.25 6.34
N ASP A 109 18.79 -19.10 5.76
CA ASP A 109 18.46 -20.36 6.43
C ASP A 109 19.65 -21.29 6.17
N LYS A 110 20.31 -21.79 7.22
CA LYS A 110 21.56 -22.58 7.15
C LYS A 110 21.45 -23.93 6.42
N LYS A 111 20.49 -24.11 5.50
CA LYS A 111 20.32 -25.26 4.63
C LYS A 111 19.70 -24.77 3.32
N HIS A 112 20.47 -24.77 2.23
CA HIS A 112 20.09 -25.08 0.83
C HIS A 112 20.97 -24.31 -0.18
N GLY A 113 21.39 -25.03 -1.23
CA GLY A 113 22.58 -24.77 -2.04
C GLY A 113 22.46 -23.73 -3.17
N ASN A 114 23.58 -23.52 -3.86
CA ASN A 114 23.80 -22.50 -4.88
C ASN A 114 22.86 -22.65 -6.10
N GLY A 115 22.18 -21.56 -6.49
CA GLY A 115 21.48 -21.42 -7.77
C GLY A 115 20.43 -20.30 -7.79
N LEU A 116 20.29 -19.56 -8.90
CA LEU A 116 19.28 -18.49 -9.06
C LEU A 116 17.83 -19.00 -8.97
N GLU A 117 17.55 -20.27 -9.32
CA GLU A 117 16.25 -20.90 -9.10
C GLU A 117 15.93 -21.13 -7.61
N ASN A 118 16.96 -21.33 -6.77
CA ASN A 118 16.80 -21.37 -5.32
C ASN A 118 16.49 -19.98 -4.72
N SER A 119 16.75 -18.86 -5.42
CA SER A 119 16.49 -17.51 -4.88
C SER A 119 14.99 -17.19 -4.77
N ARG A 120 14.18 -17.51 -5.79
CA ARG A 120 12.73 -17.24 -5.78
C ARG A 120 12.02 -18.09 -4.73
N VAL A 121 12.29 -19.40 -4.70
CA VAL A 121 11.69 -20.29 -3.69
C VAL A 121 12.12 -19.89 -2.29
N SER A 122 13.39 -19.54 -2.06
CA SER A 122 13.85 -19.03 -0.76
C SER A 122 13.16 -17.72 -0.39
N TRP A 123 12.94 -16.84 -1.35
CA TRP A 123 12.20 -15.61 -1.15
C TRP A 123 10.74 -15.85 -0.78
N LEU A 124 10.07 -16.78 -1.48
CA LEU A 124 8.71 -17.22 -1.17
C LEU A 124 8.63 -17.84 0.23
N LYS A 125 9.58 -18.72 0.59
CA LYS A 125 9.69 -19.31 1.94
C LYS A 125 9.86 -18.26 3.03
N MET A 126 10.60 -17.19 2.74
CA MET A 126 10.78 -16.07 3.66
C MET A 126 9.48 -15.26 3.80
N ILE A 127 8.87 -14.82 2.70
CA ILE A 127 7.79 -13.83 2.75
C ILE A 127 6.41 -14.43 3.04
N TYR A 128 6.15 -15.67 2.61
CA TYR A 128 4.85 -16.32 2.76
C TYR A 128 4.34 -16.41 4.21
N PRO A 129 5.09 -16.99 5.17
CA PRO A 129 4.63 -17.06 6.56
C PRO A 129 4.47 -15.68 7.20
N ARG A 130 5.28 -14.71 6.77
CA ARG A 130 5.21 -13.32 7.23
C ARG A 130 3.93 -12.64 6.77
N LEU A 131 3.47 -12.89 5.54
CA LEU A 131 2.21 -12.37 5.02
C LEU A 131 0.99 -13.00 5.70
N ILE A 132 1.05 -14.29 6.06
CA ILE A 132 -0.01 -14.94 6.86
C ILE A 132 -0.14 -14.22 8.21
N LEU A 133 0.97 -13.98 8.90
CA LEU A 133 0.96 -13.23 10.17
C LEU A 133 0.49 -11.79 10.00
N CYS A 134 0.86 -11.12 8.90
CA CYS A 134 0.33 -9.78 8.61
C CYS A 134 -1.20 -9.80 8.56
N ARG A 135 -1.81 -10.80 7.91
CA ARG A 135 -3.27 -10.95 7.87
C ARG A 135 -3.88 -11.15 9.25
N GLU A 136 -3.29 -12.00 10.09
CA GLU A 136 -3.78 -12.30 11.44
C GLU A 136 -3.66 -11.09 12.39
N LEU A 137 -2.63 -10.26 12.20
CA LEU A 137 -2.35 -9.09 13.02
C LEU A 137 -3.20 -7.87 12.64
N LEU A 138 -3.66 -7.78 11.39
CA LEU A 138 -4.47 -6.66 10.92
C LEU A 138 -5.87 -6.63 11.55
N GLN A 139 -6.32 -5.43 11.93
CA GLN A 139 -7.73 -5.13 12.17
C GLN A 139 -8.58 -5.49 10.94
N GLU A 140 -9.88 -5.73 11.09
CA GLU A 140 -10.76 -6.07 9.97
C GLU A 140 -10.79 -4.97 8.87
N ASN A 141 -10.79 -3.70 9.26
CA ASN A 141 -10.64 -2.56 8.35
C ASN A 141 -9.18 -2.08 8.22
N GLY A 142 -8.22 -2.93 8.58
CA GLY A 142 -6.79 -2.64 8.54
C GLY A 142 -6.22 -2.75 7.13
N VAL A 143 -5.16 -1.99 6.86
CA VAL A 143 -4.56 -1.84 5.52
C VAL A 143 -3.16 -2.45 5.47
N LEU A 144 -2.87 -3.21 4.43
CA LEU A 144 -1.53 -3.69 4.09
C LEU A 144 -1.00 -2.92 2.88
N PHE A 145 0.19 -2.34 3.02
CA PHE A 145 1.00 -1.84 1.91
C PHE A 145 2.26 -2.68 1.72
N VAL A 146 2.62 -2.97 0.47
CA VAL A 146 3.82 -3.73 0.14
C VAL A 146 4.57 -3.06 -1.00
N SER A 147 5.72 -2.45 -0.70
CA SER A 147 6.65 -1.95 -1.71
C SER A 147 7.36 -3.09 -2.43
N ILE A 148 7.41 -3.02 -3.76
CA ILE A 148 8.01 -4.08 -4.58
C ILE A 148 8.39 -3.57 -5.98
N ASP A 149 9.34 -4.22 -6.64
CA ASP A 149 9.70 -3.96 -8.04
C ASP A 149 9.13 -5.02 -9.01
N ASP A 150 9.43 -4.88 -10.30
CA ASP A 150 8.97 -5.80 -11.34
C ASP A 150 9.41 -7.27 -11.12
N HIS A 151 10.50 -7.53 -10.40
CA HIS A 151 11.05 -8.88 -10.25
C HIS A 151 10.20 -9.74 -9.31
N ALA A 152 9.73 -9.16 -8.21
CA ALA A 152 9.01 -9.87 -7.18
C ALA A 152 7.50 -9.55 -7.14
N GLN A 153 7.06 -8.47 -7.81
CA GLN A 153 5.64 -8.07 -7.86
C GLN A 153 4.70 -9.22 -8.27
N PRO A 154 4.96 -9.99 -9.34
CA PRO A 154 4.03 -11.05 -9.74
C PRO A 154 3.91 -12.15 -8.70
N LEU A 155 5.00 -12.47 -8.01
CA LEU A 155 5.04 -13.53 -7.00
C LEU A 155 4.26 -13.14 -5.75
N ILE A 156 4.55 -11.97 -5.19
CA ILE A 156 3.90 -11.53 -3.95
C ILE A 156 2.44 -11.18 -4.15
N ARG A 157 2.09 -10.67 -5.35
CA ARG A 157 0.69 -10.41 -5.69
C ARG A 157 -0.16 -11.68 -5.59
N ASN A 158 0.31 -12.77 -6.19
CA ASN A 158 -0.38 -14.06 -6.15
C ASN A 158 -0.47 -14.63 -4.74
N ILE A 159 0.59 -14.49 -3.93
CA ILE A 159 0.54 -14.91 -2.52
C ILE A 159 -0.47 -14.06 -1.73
N CYS A 160 -0.48 -12.73 -1.91
CA CYS A 160 -1.44 -11.88 -1.22
C CYS A 160 -2.88 -12.23 -1.63
N ASP A 161 -3.15 -12.50 -2.90
CA ASP A 161 -4.47 -12.96 -3.35
C ASP A 161 -4.89 -14.29 -2.70
N GLU A 162 -3.95 -15.19 -2.47
CA GLU A 162 -4.22 -16.47 -1.78
C GLU A 162 -4.48 -16.28 -0.28
N ILE A 163 -3.72 -15.42 0.39
CA ILE A 163 -3.78 -15.21 1.84
C ILE A 163 -4.95 -14.30 2.22
N PHE A 164 -5.08 -13.16 1.53
CA PHE A 164 -6.10 -12.16 1.81
C PHE A 164 -7.38 -12.40 1.02
N GLY A 165 -7.32 -13.05 -0.14
CA GLY A 165 -8.43 -13.10 -1.08
C GLY A 165 -8.35 -11.98 -2.11
N ALA A 166 -8.45 -12.31 -3.39
CA ALA A 166 -8.32 -11.36 -4.49
C ALA A 166 -9.35 -10.20 -4.45
N HIS A 167 -10.52 -10.42 -3.84
CA HIS A 167 -11.57 -9.40 -3.69
C HIS A 167 -11.27 -8.38 -2.57
N HIS A 168 -10.26 -8.62 -1.73
CA HIS A 168 -9.78 -7.67 -0.72
C HIS A 168 -8.57 -6.85 -1.20
N PHE A 169 -8.17 -7.01 -2.46
CA PHE A 169 -7.23 -6.12 -3.10
C PHE A 169 -7.87 -4.76 -3.37
N ILE A 170 -7.19 -3.68 -2.97
CA ILE A 170 -7.64 -2.31 -3.19
C ILE A 170 -7.10 -1.79 -4.53
N CYS A 171 -5.78 -1.66 -4.64
CA CYS A 171 -5.12 -1.14 -5.84
C CYS A 171 -3.60 -1.36 -5.81
N THR A 172 -2.96 -1.12 -6.96
CA THR A 172 -1.50 -0.99 -7.04
C THR A 172 -1.17 0.48 -7.24
N PHE A 173 -0.47 1.08 -6.29
CA PHE A 173 0.12 2.39 -6.50
C PHE A 173 1.42 2.27 -7.29
N VAL A 174 1.70 3.26 -8.12
CA VAL A 174 2.94 3.40 -8.89
C VAL A 174 3.70 4.59 -8.34
N TRP A 175 4.88 4.33 -7.78
CA TRP A 175 5.76 5.35 -7.23
C TRP A 175 6.95 5.58 -8.16
N ARG A 176 7.21 6.83 -8.55
CA ARG A 176 8.37 7.19 -9.34
C ARG A 176 9.64 7.19 -8.46
N ARG A 177 10.45 6.13 -8.55
CA ARG A 177 11.71 5.99 -7.78
C ARG A 177 12.85 6.85 -8.31
N SER A 178 12.81 7.23 -9.60
CA SER A 178 13.86 8.02 -10.24
C SER A 178 13.35 8.92 -11.37
N GLY A 179 14.16 9.90 -11.76
CA GLY A 179 13.97 10.71 -12.96
C GLY A 179 14.04 9.90 -14.27
N ALA A 180 14.20 10.60 -15.39
CA ALA A 180 14.29 9.96 -16.71
C ALA A 180 15.46 8.96 -16.83
N GLY A 181 15.29 7.95 -17.68
CA GLY A 181 16.31 6.95 -17.97
C GLY A 181 17.58 7.55 -18.58
N GLY A 182 18.73 6.91 -18.33
CA GLY A 182 20.02 7.36 -18.87
C GLY A 182 20.07 7.33 -20.41
N LEU A 183 20.96 8.12 -20.99
CA LEU A 183 21.08 8.33 -22.45
C LEU A 183 21.64 7.13 -23.24
N ARG A 184 21.98 6.02 -22.57
CA ARG A 184 22.68 4.86 -23.15
C ARG A 184 22.04 3.54 -22.73
N GLY A 185 20.72 3.44 -22.85
CA GLY A 185 19.97 2.20 -22.59
C GLY A 185 19.73 1.39 -23.86
N LYS A 186 19.85 0.06 -23.78
CA LYS A 186 19.37 -0.87 -24.81
C LYS A 186 17.85 -1.11 -24.72
N PHE A 187 17.31 -1.01 -23.50
CA PHE A 187 15.90 -1.23 -23.14
C PHE A 187 15.39 -0.08 -22.25
N PRO A 188 14.07 0.07 -22.08
CA PRO A 188 13.50 1.04 -21.13
C PRO A 188 14.10 0.87 -19.74
N VAL A 189 14.47 1.98 -19.11
CA VAL A 189 15.02 1.99 -17.75
C VAL A 189 13.85 1.98 -16.76
N PRO A 190 13.81 1.06 -15.78
CA PRO A 190 12.79 1.09 -14.74
C PRO A 190 12.91 2.35 -13.89
N THR A 191 11.93 3.26 -14.02
CA THR A 191 11.88 4.56 -13.31
C THR A 191 10.85 4.61 -12.20
N HIS A 192 10.07 3.54 -12.03
CA HIS A 192 9.04 3.40 -11.00
C HIS A 192 9.16 2.07 -10.26
N GLU A 193 8.48 2.00 -9.12
CA GLU A 193 8.22 0.79 -8.33
C GLU A 193 6.73 0.73 -8.02
N TYR A 194 6.29 -0.42 -7.50
CA TYR A 194 4.90 -0.67 -7.16
C TYR A 194 4.71 -0.69 -5.65
N ILE A 195 3.51 -0.33 -5.21
CA ILE A 195 3.07 -0.51 -3.83
C ILE A 195 1.71 -1.18 -3.90
N LEU A 196 1.67 -2.47 -3.56
CA LEU A 196 0.41 -3.21 -3.49
C LEU A 196 -0.36 -2.76 -2.26
N CYS A 197 -1.67 -2.58 -2.40
CA CYS A 197 -2.58 -2.20 -1.32
C CYS A 197 -3.68 -3.24 -1.17
N TYR A 198 -3.79 -3.80 0.03
CA TYR A 198 -4.86 -4.72 0.44
C TYR A 198 -5.51 -4.21 1.71
N THR A 199 -6.75 -4.64 1.94
CA THR A 199 -7.39 -4.60 3.27
C THR A 199 -7.55 -6.02 3.79
N LYS A 200 -7.75 -6.19 5.09
CA LYS A 200 -8.05 -7.51 5.65
C LYS A 200 -9.44 -7.98 5.21
N ASP A 201 -10.45 -7.11 5.33
CA ASP A 201 -11.78 -7.28 4.78
C ASP A 201 -12.24 -5.96 4.11
N ILE A 202 -12.70 -6.06 2.87
CA ILE A 202 -13.19 -4.91 2.10
C ILE A 202 -14.57 -4.44 2.54
N HIS A 203 -15.39 -5.32 3.11
CA HIS A 203 -16.72 -4.98 3.61
C HIS A 203 -16.67 -4.28 4.97
N ALA A 204 -15.63 -4.55 5.75
CA ALA A 204 -15.33 -3.83 6.99
C ALA A 204 -14.82 -2.40 6.73
N HIS A 205 -14.27 -2.12 5.54
CA HIS A 205 -13.71 -0.82 5.18
C HIS A 205 -14.79 0.10 4.61
N LYS A 206 -15.42 0.91 5.48
CA LYS A 206 -16.56 1.77 5.12
C LYS A 206 -16.17 3.22 4.87
N GLU A 207 -15.00 3.60 5.33
CA GLU A 207 -14.53 4.97 5.33
C GLU A 207 -13.92 5.36 3.98
N ALA A 208 -14.19 6.59 3.55
CA ALA A 208 -13.59 7.15 2.34
C ALA A 208 -12.10 7.48 2.56
N TRP A 209 -11.31 7.36 1.50
CA TRP A 209 -9.91 7.73 1.50
C TRP A 209 -9.72 9.08 0.85
N PHE A 210 -8.82 9.88 1.41
CA PHE A 210 -8.52 11.22 0.91
C PHE A 210 -7.03 11.45 0.79
N ALA A 211 -6.65 12.15 -0.27
CA ALA A 211 -5.31 12.64 -0.53
C ALA A 211 -5.35 14.17 -0.61
N PRO A 212 -4.28 14.85 -0.16
CA PRO A 212 -4.13 16.29 -0.38
C PRO A 212 -4.25 16.64 -1.88
N TYR A 213 -4.88 17.76 -2.18
CA TYR A 213 -4.96 18.24 -3.56
C TYR A 213 -3.58 18.58 -4.11
N SER A 214 -3.34 18.25 -5.38
CA SER A 214 -2.20 18.77 -6.11
C SER A 214 -2.37 20.27 -6.37
N GLN A 215 -1.27 21.01 -6.58
CA GLN A 215 -1.33 22.43 -6.94
C GLN A 215 -2.14 22.66 -8.22
N GLU A 216 -2.02 21.76 -9.19
CA GLU A 216 -2.81 21.77 -10.40
C GLU A 216 -4.32 21.61 -10.11
N SER A 217 -4.68 20.66 -9.24
CA SER A 217 -6.07 20.47 -8.82
C SER A 217 -6.62 21.66 -8.04
N LEU A 218 -5.81 22.30 -7.19
CA LEU A 218 -6.21 23.53 -6.49
C LEU A 218 -6.51 24.66 -7.48
N SER A 219 -5.74 24.76 -8.56
CA SER A 219 -5.92 25.79 -9.59
C SER A 219 -7.23 25.68 -10.37
N ASP A 220 -7.90 24.52 -10.33
CA ASP A 220 -9.22 24.34 -10.94
C ASP A 220 -10.34 25.05 -10.15
N PHE A 221 -10.19 25.21 -8.83
CA PHE A 221 -11.19 25.79 -7.94
C PHE A 221 -11.15 27.32 -7.97
N LYS A 222 -11.42 27.89 -9.16
CA LYS A 222 -11.27 29.33 -9.46
C LYS A 222 -12.43 30.19 -8.96
N HIS A 223 -13.54 29.57 -8.56
CA HIS A 223 -14.74 30.28 -8.13
C HIS A 223 -14.95 30.08 -6.63
N LYS A 224 -15.63 31.02 -5.98
CA LYS A 224 -15.95 30.96 -4.56
C LYS A 224 -17.30 31.63 -4.29
N ASP A 225 -18.11 31.01 -3.45
CA ASP A 225 -19.31 31.59 -2.88
C ASP A 225 -19.36 31.32 -1.36
N HIS A 226 -20.54 31.47 -0.75
CA HIS A 226 -20.74 31.28 0.69
C HIS A 226 -20.55 29.82 1.16
N LEU A 227 -20.62 28.82 0.26
CA LEU A 227 -20.39 27.40 0.57
C LEU A 227 -18.92 27.00 0.42
N GLY A 228 -18.13 27.78 -0.32
CA GLY A 228 -16.68 27.59 -0.41
C GLY A 228 -16.14 27.73 -1.82
N ALA A 229 -14.89 27.31 -2.01
CA ALA A 229 -14.25 27.28 -3.31
C ALA A 229 -14.84 26.13 -4.16
N TYR A 230 -15.12 26.39 -5.43
CA TYR A 230 -15.69 25.42 -6.36
C TYR A 230 -15.11 25.57 -7.76
N LYS A 231 -15.25 24.50 -8.55
CA LYS A 231 -15.01 24.52 -9.99
C LYS A 231 -16.30 24.26 -10.75
N ARG A 232 -16.37 24.81 -11.96
CA ARG A 232 -17.48 24.55 -12.88
C ARG A 232 -17.23 23.23 -13.59
N GLN A 233 -18.21 22.35 -13.52
CA GLN A 233 -18.20 21.11 -14.29
C GLN A 233 -19.34 21.14 -15.29
N ALA A 234 -19.05 20.89 -16.57
CA ALA A 234 -20.08 20.89 -17.60
C ALA A 234 -21.16 19.85 -17.26
N LEU A 235 -22.43 20.27 -17.36
CA LEU A 235 -23.57 19.38 -17.17
C LEU A 235 -23.72 18.45 -18.39
N TYR A 236 -23.41 18.93 -19.59
CA TYR A 236 -23.30 18.10 -20.78
C TYR A 236 -21.93 17.40 -20.87
N LEU A 237 -21.95 16.11 -21.17
CA LEU A 237 -20.76 15.31 -21.43
C LEU A 237 -20.88 14.58 -22.76
N SER A 238 -20.00 14.90 -23.70
CA SER A 238 -19.96 14.25 -25.03
C SER A 238 -19.53 12.78 -24.99
N THR A 239 -18.88 12.35 -23.90
CA THR A 239 -18.41 10.97 -23.69
C THR A 239 -19.49 10.01 -23.19
N LEU A 240 -20.61 10.53 -22.68
CA LEU A 240 -21.72 9.69 -22.26
C LEU A 240 -22.48 9.16 -23.46
N ARG A 241 -22.99 7.92 -23.35
CA ARG A 241 -23.94 7.41 -24.32
C ARG A 241 -25.30 8.06 -24.08
N PRO A 242 -26.01 8.51 -25.13
CA PRO A 242 -27.37 9.00 -24.99
C PRO A 242 -28.25 7.98 -24.26
N SER A 243 -28.99 8.43 -23.26
CA SER A 243 -29.99 7.67 -22.51
C SER A 243 -31.23 8.53 -22.40
N SER A 244 -32.42 7.93 -22.50
CA SER A 244 -33.70 8.64 -22.34
C SER A 244 -33.80 9.33 -20.97
N SER A 245 -33.26 8.72 -19.91
CA SER A 245 -33.26 9.29 -18.55
C SER A 245 -32.33 10.49 -18.36
N GLN A 246 -31.38 10.71 -19.28
CA GLN A 246 -30.36 11.77 -19.23
C GLN A 246 -30.41 12.68 -20.45
N ASN A 247 -31.50 12.61 -21.22
CA ASN A 247 -31.74 13.45 -22.37
C ASN A 247 -33.16 14.02 -22.26
N TYR A 248 -33.26 15.12 -21.51
CA TYR A 248 -34.49 15.85 -21.24
C TYR A 248 -34.25 17.34 -21.49
N PRO A 249 -35.28 18.12 -21.88
CA PRO A 249 -35.13 19.54 -22.11
C PRO A 249 -34.84 20.27 -20.79
N ILE A 250 -33.93 21.24 -20.84
CA ILE A 250 -33.69 22.18 -19.74
C ILE A 250 -34.01 23.59 -20.23
N GLU A 251 -34.81 24.32 -19.46
CA GLU A 251 -35.11 25.73 -19.71
C GLU A 251 -33.90 26.61 -19.40
N LEU A 252 -33.57 27.48 -20.36
CA LEU A 252 -32.47 28.44 -20.30
C LEU A 252 -32.99 29.81 -19.84
N PRO A 253 -32.11 30.73 -19.41
CA PRO A 253 -32.53 32.05 -18.91
C PRO A 253 -33.28 32.94 -19.92
N ASP A 254 -33.24 32.62 -21.21
CA ASP A 254 -33.99 33.31 -22.27
C ASP A 254 -35.36 32.66 -22.56
N GLY A 255 -35.77 31.67 -21.76
CA GLY A 255 -37.02 30.92 -21.90
C GLY A 255 -36.96 29.80 -22.93
N THR A 256 -35.83 29.60 -23.61
CA THR A 256 -35.68 28.51 -24.59
C THR A 256 -35.37 27.18 -23.92
N LEU A 257 -35.81 26.07 -24.53
CA LEU A 257 -35.50 24.72 -24.06
C LEU A 257 -34.31 24.15 -24.84
N ALA A 258 -33.29 23.67 -24.12
CA ALA A 258 -32.10 23.07 -24.71
C ALA A 258 -31.93 21.60 -24.32
N THR A 259 -31.43 20.80 -25.26
CA THR A 259 -31.10 19.38 -25.08
C THR A 259 -29.67 19.08 -25.54
N PRO A 260 -29.06 17.98 -25.04
CA PRO A 260 -27.85 17.41 -25.62
C PRO A 260 -28.10 16.95 -27.07
N PRO A 261 -27.05 16.83 -27.90
CA PRO A 261 -27.16 16.22 -29.22
C PRO A 261 -27.75 14.81 -29.13
N SER A 262 -28.74 14.50 -29.97
CA SER A 262 -29.47 13.22 -29.94
C SER A 262 -28.58 11.99 -30.20
N ASN A 263 -27.47 12.18 -30.92
CA ASN A 263 -26.56 11.11 -31.33
C ASN A 263 -25.25 11.06 -30.51
N ARG A 264 -25.01 12.01 -29.59
CA ARG A 264 -23.74 12.09 -28.85
C ARG A 264 -23.88 12.84 -27.53
N GLY A 265 -23.45 12.16 -26.48
CA GLY A 265 -23.42 12.74 -25.15
C GLY A 265 -24.77 12.70 -24.46
N ALA A 266 -24.77 13.10 -23.20
CA ALA A 266 -25.96 13.20 -22.38
C ALA A 266 -25.74 14.21 -21.25
N TRP A 267 -26.79 14.51 -20.51
CA TRP A 267 -26.65 15.18 -19.22
C TRP A 267 -25.94 14.27 -18.22
N ARG A 268 -25.07 14.86 -17.40
CA ARG A 268 -24.43 14.20 -16.26
C ARG A 268 -25.46 13.69 -15.26
N TYR A 269 -26.58 14.38 -15.12
CA TYR A 269 -27.63 14.06 -14.17
C TYR A 269 -28.89 13.58 -14.87
N ILE A 270 -29.59 12.63 -14.24
CA ILE A 270 -31.01 12.42 -14.50
C ILE A 270 -31.82 13.65 -14.03
N GLU A 271 -33.01 13.83 -14.57
CA GLU A 271 -33.83 15.02 -14.35
C GLU A 271 -34.08 15.33 -12.88
N SER A 272 -34.43 14.31 -12.08
CA SER A 272 -34.66 14.49 -10.63
C SER A 272 -33.43 15.02 -9.89
N LYS A 273 -32.23 14.56 -10.25
CA LYS A 273 -30.97 15.05 -9.67
C LYS A 273 -30.63 16.46 -10.16
N TYR A 274 -30.90 16.77 -11.43
CA TYR A 274 -30.76 18.13 -11.94
C TYR A 274 -31.65 19.12 -11.17
N GLN A 275 -32.94 18.80 -11.00
CA GLN A 275 -33.87 19.64 -10.24
C GLN A 275 -33.41 19.86 -8.79
N GLN A 276 -32.89 18.81 -8.13
CA GLN A 276 -32.31 18.93 -6.79
C GLN A 276 -31.12 19.90 -6.75
N GLU A 277 -30.19 19.83 -7.71
CA GLU A 277 -29.03 20.72 -7.75
C GLU A 277 -29.38 22.14 -8.19
N LEU A 278 -30.39 22.30 -9.05
CA LEU A 278 -30.96 23.60 -9.42
C LEU A 278 -31.55 24.29 -8.19
N ASN A 279 -32.38 23.59 -7.42
CA ASN A 279 -33.00 24.12 -6.19
C ASN A 279 -31.97 24.48 -5.11
N LYS A 280 -30.80 23.82 -5.10
CA LYS A 280 -29.69 24.16 -4.21
C LYS A 280 -28.87 25.36 -4.70
N GLY A 281 -29.13 25.89 -5.89
CA GLY A 281 -28.32 26.97 -6.48
C GLY A 281 -26.95 26.50 -7.00
N ASN A 282 -26.82 25.21 -7.32
CA ASN A 282 -25.59 24.61 -7.83
C ASN A 282 -25.51 24.59 -9.36
N ILE A 283 -26.54 25.02 -10.07
CA ILE A 283 -26.55 25.10 -11.54
C ILE A 283 -26.24 26.54 -11.99
N GLU A 284 -25.31 26.67 -12.93
CA GLU A 284 -24.93 27.95 -13.54
C GLU A 284 -25.16 27.89 -15.07
N PHE A 285 -25.82 28.93 -15.59
CA PHE A 285 -26.01 29.15 -17.02
C PHE A 285 -25.04 30.22 -17.50
N ILE A 286 -24.15 29.87 -18.41
CA ILE A 286 -23.11 30.79 -18.91
C ILE A 286 -23.34 31.00 -20.40
N ARG A 287 -23.49 32.27 -20.82
CA ARG A 287 -23.65 32.60 -22.24
C ARG A 287 -22.46 32.08 -23.05
N SER A 288 -22.75 31.48 -24.20
CA SER A 288 -21.77 30.93 -25.12
C SER A 288 -22.21 31.17 -26.55
N GLN A 289 -21.28 31.59 -27.42
CA GLN A 289 -21.52 31.67 -28.86
C GLN A 289 -21.41 30.31 -29.55
N LYS A 290 -20.87 29.30 -28.86
CA LYS A 290 -20.62 27.95 -29.38
C LYS A 290 -21.09 26.92 -28.37
N SER A 291 -22.40 26.87 -28.11
CA SER A 291 -22.97 25.82 -27.26
C SER A 291 -23.04 24.51 -28.02
N PRO A 292 -22.68 23.37 -27.40
CA PRO A 292 -22.93 22.05 -27.96
C PRO A 292 -24.39 21.61 -27.79
N LEU A 293 -25.22 22.42 -27.14
CA LEU A 293 -26.63 22.14 -26.88
C LEU A 293 -27.50 22.65 -28.02
N PHE A 294 -28.62 21.98 -28.23
CA PHE A 294 -29.55 22.27 -29.32
C PHE A 294 -30.90 22.70 -28.78
N LEU A 295 -31.51 23.68 -29.44
CA LEU A 295 -32.88 24.09 -29.24
C LEU A 295 -33.83 23.16 -30.02
N SER A 296 -35.13 23.23 -29.72
CA SER A 296 -36.16 22.46 -30.42
C SER A 296 -36.21 22.72 -31.94
N ASN A 297 -35.79 23.91 -32.38
CA ASN A 297 -35.69 24.28 -33.79
C ASN A 297 -34.39 23.83 -34.48
N GLY A 298 -33.53 23.07 -33.79
CA GLY A 298 -32.25 22.56 -34.30
C GLY A 298 -31.10 23.57 -34.31
N GLN A 299 -31.31 24.80 -33.83
CA GLN A 299 -30.23 25.78 -33.67
C GLN A 299 -29.42 25.53 -32.41
N SER A 300 -28.17 26.00 -32.38
CA SER A 300 -27.35 25.97 -31.17
C SER A 300 -27.90 26.90 -30.10
N ALA A 301 -27.88 26.44 -28.85
CA ALA A 301 -28.29 27.26 -27.72
C ALA A 301 -27.32 28.43 -27.45
N SER A 302 -27.80 29.48 -26.80
CA SER A 302 -26.98 30.63 -26.41
C SER A 302 -26.26 30.45 -25.07
N TYR A 303 -26.40 29.29 -24.42
CA TYR A 303 -25.87 29.00 -23.09
C TYR A 303 -25.20 27.63 -23.02
N ASN A 304 -24.20 27.52 -22.14
CA ASN A 304 -23.70 26.27 -21.60
C ASN A 304 -24.16 26.14 -20.14
N ILE A 305 -24.47 24.91 -19.73
CA ILE A 305 -24.95 24.61 -18.38
C ILE A 305 -23.85 23.92 -17.59
N TYR A 306 -23.57 24.42 -16.40
CA TYR A 306 -22.56 23.90 -15.48
C TYR A 306 -23.18 23.55 -14.13
N THR A 307 -22.59 22.58 -13.45
CA THR A 307 -22.83 22.31 -12.03
C THR A 307 -21.60 22.72 -11.21
N LYS A 308 -21.83 23.25 -10.01
CA LYS A 308 -20.78 23.60 -9.06
C LYS A 308 -20.25 22.34 -8.38
N GLN A 309 -18.94 22.11 -8.49
CA GLN A 309 -18.25 21.06 -7.74
C GLN A 309 -17.37 21.71 -6.68
N TYR A 310 -17.83 21.69 -5.43
CA TYR A 310 -17.12 22.27 -4.30
C TYR A 310 -15.89 21.46 -3.92
N MET A 311 -14.87 22.15 -3.42
CA MET A 311 -13.68 21.56 -2.84
C MET A 311 -14.06 20.83 -1.55
N ASN A 312 -13.61 19.58 -1.41
CA ASN A 312 -13.79 18.82 -0.19
C ASN A 312 -12.67 19.18 0.79
N PRO A 313 -12.97 19.66 2.01
CA PRO A 313 -11.94 20.03 2.98
C PRO A 313 -11.00 18.88 3.37
N GLN A 314 -11.45 17.62 3.24
CA GLN A 314 -10.64 16.43 3.54
C GLN A 314 -9.64 16.08 2.41
N GLY A 315 -9.85 16.59 1.19
CA GLY A 315 -9.01 16.30 0.03
C GLY A 315 -9.75 15.62 -1.13
N SER A 316 -8.99 15.12 -2.09
CA SER A 316 -9.51 14.37 -3.25
C SER A 316 -9.30 12.86 -3.10
N ASN A 317 -9.98 12.06 -3.90
CA ASN A 317 -9.70 10.63 -3.96
C ASN A 317 -8.23 10.37 -4.37
N PRO A 318 -7.51 9.45 -3.72
CA PRO A 318 -6.12 9.17 -4.04
C PRO A 318 -5.95 8.60 -5.46
N SER A 319 -4.96 9.11 -6.18
CA SER A 319 -4.53 8.55 -7.48
C SER A 319 -3.63 7.33 -7.28
N THR A 320 -3.78 6.30 -8.11
CA THR A 320 -2.85 5.17 -8.16
C THR A 320 -1.50 5.56 -8.74
N LEU A 321 -1.43 6.59 -9.57
CA LEU A 321 -0.17 7.24 -9.96
C LEU A 321 0.19 8.26 -8.90
N LEU A 322 1.21 7.96 -8.10
CA LEU A 322 1.57 8.78 -6.96
C LEU A 322 2.25 10.08 -7.38
N PRO A 323 1.99 11.21 -6.69
CA PRO A 323 2.58 12.50 -7.02
C PRO A 323 4.12 12.47 -6.98
N GLU A 324 4.77 13.10 -7.95
CA GLU A 324 6.25 13.18 -8.00
C GLU A 324 6.85 13.92 -6.80
N SER A 325 6.07 14.80 -6.17
CA SER A 325 6.43 15.56 -4.97
C SER A 325 6.70 14.70 -3.72
N LEU A 326 6.31 13.41 -3.73
CA LEU A 326 6.56 12.48 -2.62
C LEU A 326 8.03 12.04 -2.50
N GLY A 327 8.88 12.44 -3.44
CA GLY A 327 10.32 12.18 -3.43
C GLY A 327 10.72 10.92 -4.18
N GLN A 328 12.02 10.79 -4.42
CA GLN A 328 12.66 9.73 -5.20
C GLN A 328 13.77 9.08 -4.35
N THR A 329 14.32 7.94 -4.77
CA THR A 329 15.41 7.26 -4.03
C THR A 329 16.59 8.19 -3.75
N ARG A 330 16.97 9.02 -4.74
CA ARG A 330 18.08 9.98 -4.60
C ARG A 330 17.79 11.06 -3.55
N SER A 331 16.58 11.62 -3.54
CA SER A 331 16.22 12.65 -2.56
C SER A 331 16.10 12.06 -1.15
N ALA A 332 15.57 10.84 -1.03
CA ALA A 332 15.49 10.13 0.25
C ALA A 332 16.88 9.87 0.86
N ARG A 333 17.86 9.45 0.04
CA ARG A 333 19.25 9.29 0.48
C ARG A 333 19.87 10.61 0.93
N ALA A 334 19.61 11.71 0.21
CA ALA A 334 20.11 13.03 0.57
C ALA A 334 19.51 13.54 1.90
N GLU A 335 18.19 13.38 2.09
CA GLU A 335 17.49 13.71 3.33
C GLU A 335 18.02 12.89 4.51
N LEU A 336 18.20 11.58 4.32
CA LEU A 336 18.77 10.71 5.35
C LEU A 336 20.21 11.10 5.67
N LYS A 337 21.04 11.37 4.66
CA LYS A 337 22.43 11.83 4.87
C LYS A 337 22.47 13.11 5.71
N LYS A 338 21.58 14.07 5.43
CA LYS A 338 21.47 15.30 6.22
C LYS A 338 21.13 15.01 7.68
N LEU A 339 20.13 14.17 7.94
CA LEU A 339 19.72 13.79 9.29
C LEU A 339 20.81 13.02 10.04
N MET A 340 21.49 12.11 9.35
CA MET A 340 22.50 11.22 9.95
C MET A 340 23.90 11.85 10.00
N GLY A 341 24.12 12.98 9.32
CA GLY A 341 25.44 13.60 9.17
C GLY A 341 26.42 12.79 8.31
N ALA A 342 25.99 11.64 7.79
CA ALA A 342 26.79 10.72 6.99
C ALA A 342 25.88 9.89 6.08
N ASP A 343 26.46 9.41 4.98
CA ASP A 343 25.76 8.58 4.01
C ASP A 343 25.76 7.10 4.46
N VAL A 344 24.76 6.73 5.27
CA VAL A 344 24.79 5.48 6.06
C VAL A 344 23.88 4.37 5.54
N PHE A 345 22.99 4.64 4.57
CA PHE A 345 22.03 3.65 4.07
C PHE A 345 21.69 3.93 2.60
N ASP A 346 21.72 2.90 1.76
CA ASP A 346 21.65 3.08 0.31
C ASP A 346 20.21 3.24 -0.22
N TYR A 347 19.26 2.48 0.31
CA TYR A 347 17.94 2.30 -0.29
C TYR A 347 16.79 2.65 0.67
N ALA A 348 16.91 3.77 1.39
CA ALA A 348 15.82 4.23 2.24
C ALA A 348 14.65 4.77 1.39
N LYS A 349 13.42 4.38 1.72
CA LYS A 349 12.22 5.00 1.15
C LYS A 349 12.10 6.47 1.59
N PRO A 350 11.51 7.35 0.76
CA PRO A 350 11.22 8.73 1.17
C PRO A 350 10.24 8.78 2.35
N VAL A 351 10.48 9.67 3.32
CA VAL A 351 9.56 9.84 4.47
C VAL A 351 8.18 10.32 4.01
N LYS A 352 8.15 11.26 3.05
CA LYS A 352 6.92 11.82 2.50
C LYS A 352 6.04 10.77 1.81
N LEU A 353 6.65 9.79 1.14
CA LEU A 353 5.92 8.69 0.52
C LEU A 353 5.15 7.88 1.58
N ILE A 354 5.83 7.44 2.63
CA ILE A 354 5.20 6.63 3.68
C ILE A 354 4.17 7.44 4.47
N GLN A 355 4.49 8.70 4.77
CA GLN A 355 3.57 9.62 5.44
C GLN A 355 2.28 9.82 4.62
N TYR A 356 2.42 10.00 3.30
CA TYR A 356 1.28 10.11 2.39
C TYR A 356 0.40 8.86 2.44
N LEU A 357 0.97 7.67 2.31
CA LEU A 357 0.21 6.41 2.36
C LEU A 357 -0.54 6.25 3.68
N PHE A 358 0.10 6.53 4.81
CA PHE A 358 -0.52 6.44 6.13
C PHE A 358 -1.60 7.50 6.38
N SER A 359 -1.58 8.60 5.63
CA SER A 359 -2.61 9.65 5.71
C SER A 359 -3.86 9.37 4.88
N LEU A 360 -3.83 8.38 3.97
CA LEU A 360 -4.90 8.19 3.01
C LEU A 360 -6.22 7.74 3.62
N PHE A 361 -6.16 7.03 4.74
CA PHE A 361 -7.32 6.44 5.41
C PHE A 361 -7.40 6.95 6.86
N PRO A 362 -8.61 7.01 7.42
CA PRO A 362 -8.77 7.47 8.79
C PRO A 362 -8.14 6.50 9.79
N SER A 363 -7.60 7.07 10.85
CA SER A 363 -7.00 6.38 11.98
C SER A 363 -7.34 7.12 13.27
N LYS A 364 -7.30 6.40 14.38
CA LYS A 364 -7.68 6.86 15.72
C LYS A 364 -6.45 6.96 16.63
N PRO A 365 -6.54 7.70 17.75
CA PRO A 365 -5.51 7.65 18.77
C PRO A 365 -5.22 6.20 19.17
N LEU A 366 -3.94 5.88 19.36
CA LEU A 366 -3.42 4.55 19.68
C LEU A 366 -3.56 3.48 18.59
N ASP A 367 -4.06 3.80 17.38
CA ASP A 367 -3.97 2.86 16.25
C ASP A 367 -2.50 2.47 16.00
N LEU A 368 -2.28 1.17 15.83
CA LEU A 368 -0.95 0.58 15.67
C LEU A 368 -0.55 0.44 14.20
N PHE A 369 0.67 0.86 13.90
CA PHE A 369 1.32 0.78 12.59
C PHE A 369 2.56 -0.12 12.67
N LEU A 370 2.55 -1.24 11.97
CA LEU A 370 3.64 -2.21 11.97
C LEU A 370 4.50 -2.08 10.71
N ASP A 371 5.80 -2.15 10.89
CA ASP A 371 6.76 -2.38 9.81
C ASP A 371 7.72 -3.50 10.24
N PRO A 372 7.52 -4.74 9.74
CA PRO A 372 8.36 -5.87 10.08
C PRO A 372 9.66 -5.92 9.27
N PHE A 373 9.88 -4.98 8.34
CA PHE A 373 11.10 -4.80 7.54
C PHE A 373 11.61 -3.36 7.69
N SER A 374 11.72 -2.89 8.94
CA SER A 374 11.86 -1.45 9.19
C SER A 374 13.12 -0.81 8.61
N GLY A 375 14.18 -1.60 8.38
CA GLY A 375 15.40 -1.18 7.72
C GLY A 375 15.99 0.08 8.37
N SER A 376 16.04 1.16 7.61
CA SER A 376 16.54 2.45 8.12
C SER A 376 15.62 3.14 9.13
N GLY A 377 14.39 2.67 9.38
CA GLY A 377 13.42 3.29 10.28
C GLY A 377 12.56 4.38 9.63
N THR A 378 12.35 4.32 8.31
CA THR A 378 11.56 5.34 7.57
C THR A 378 10.11 5.39 8.06
N SER A 379 9.46 4.23 8.27
CA SER A 379 8.04 4.17 8.65
C SER A 379 7.76 4.79 10.01
N ALA A 380 8.62 4.58 11.00
CA ALA A 380 8.56 5.26 12.29
C ALA A 380 8.71 6.79 12.15
N HIS A 381 9.72 7.26 11.41
CA HIS A 381 9.90 8.69 11.14
C HIS A 381 8.65 9.27 10.45
N ALA A 382 8.11 8.60 9.44
CA ALA A 382 6.92 9.04 8.73
C ALA A 382 5.68 9.12 9.63
N LEU A 383 5.47 8.14 10.52
CA LEU A 383 4.35 8.18 11.47
C LEU A 383 4.50 9.29 12.51
N LEU A 384 5.71 9.53 13.02
CA LEU A 384 5.99 10.65 13.93
C LEU A 384 5.68 12.00 13.28
N LYS A 385 5.99 12.16 11.99
CA LYS A 385 5.57 13.33 11.20
C LYS A 385 4.07 13.39 10.99
N LEU A 386 3.42 12.25 10.73
CA LEU A 386 1.98 12.21 10.55
C LEU A 386 1.24 12.62 11.82
N ASN A 387 1.69 12.18 13.00
CA ASN A 387 1.09 12.52 14.29
C ASN A 387 1.08 14.03 14.62
N GLN A 388 1.78 14.87 13.84
CA GLN A 388 1.63 16.33 13.90
C GLN A 388 0.24 16.82 13.47
N ASP A 389 -0.57 15.94 12.87
CA ASP A 389 -2.01 16.15 12.65
C ASP A 389 -2.85 16.10 13.96
N GLY A 390 -2.22 15.84 15.10
CA GLY A 390 -2.85 15.78 16.42
C GLY A 390 -3.35 14.39 16.82
N ILE A 391 -3.26 13.39 15.92
CA ILE A 391 -3.69 12.01 16.22
C ILE A 391 -2.48 11.20 16.69
N GLN A 392 -2.54 10.74 17.94
CA GLN A 392 -1.44 10.06 18.62
C GLN A 392 -1.39 8.56 18.26
N ARG A 393 -0.94 8.22 17.06
CA ARG A 393 -0.75 6.82 16.60
C ARG A 393 0.49 6.20 17.21
N ARG A 394 0.59 4.86 17.19
CA ARG A 394 1.75 4.11 17.70
C ARG A 394 2.39 3.27 16.61
N PHE A 395 3.71 3.15 16.66
CA PHE A 395 4.45 2.31 15.72
C PHE A 395 5.03 1.09 16.43
N VAL A 396 5.13 -0.01 15.70
CA VAL A 396 5.93 -1.18 16.06
C VAL A 396 6.87 -1.46 14.90
N MET A 397 8.15 -1.20 15.06
CA MET A 397 9.18 -1.51 14.06
C MET A 397 9.83 -2.83 14.43
N ILE A 398 10.12 -3.68 13.45
CA ILE A 398 10.93 -4.88 13.66
C ILE A 398 12.13 -4.83 12.72
N GLN A 399 13.31 -5.11 13.25
CA GLN A 399 14.54 -5.20 12.48
C GLN A 399 15.45 -6.28 13.05
N GLN A 400 15.92 -7.15 12.18
CA GLN A 400 16.97 -8.10 12.54
C GLN A 400 18.26 -7.35 12.88
N GLU A 401 19.00 -7.86 13.86
CA GLU A 401 20.34 -7.37 14.23
C GLU A 401 21.40 -7.79 13.20
N GLU A 402 21.16 -7.44 11.94
CA GLU A 402 22.09 -7.69 10.86
C GLU A 402 23.30 -6.75 10.99
N PRO A 403 24.54 -7.27 10.99
CA PRO A 403 25.73 -6.45 11.10
C PRO A 403 25.92 -5.57 9.86
N CYS A 404 26.31 -4.32 10.05
CA CYS A 404 26.70 -3.46 8.95
C CYS A 404 27.97 -4.02 8.26
N PRO A 405 28.07 -4.01 6.92
CA PRO A 405 29.28 -4.42 6.22
C PRO A 405 30.49 -3.61 6.71
N LYS A 406 31.63 -4.26 6.99
CA LYS A 406 32.83 -3.60 7.55
C LYS A 406 33.37 -2.46 6.68
N ASN A 407 33.16 -2.54 5.36
CA ASN A 407 33.56 -1.53 4.39
C ASN A 407 32.51 -0.43 4.16
N SER A 408 31.32 -0.52 4.79
CA SER A 408 30.25 0.46 4.65
C SER A 408 30.57 1.76 5.40
N ASN A 409 30.00 2.86 4.92
CA ASN A 409 30.06 4.15 5.61
C ASN A 409 29.40 4.09 7.00
N ALA A 410 28.31 3.33 7.14
CA ALA A 410 27.64 3.11 8.43
C ALA A 410 28.62 2.56 9.48
N PHE A 411 29.39 1.53 9.11
CA PHE A 411 30.38 0.94 10.00
C PHE A 411 31.50 1.91 10.39
N ARG A 412 31.98 2.70 9.42
CA ARG A 412 33.03 3.73 9.64
C ARG A 412 32.61 4.81 10.61
N VAL A 413 31.34 5.21 10.60
CA VAL A 413 30.80 6.24 11.52
C VAL A 413 30.25 5.65 12.82
N GLY A 414 30.46 4.36 13.07
CA GLY A 414 30.25 3.72 14.38
C GLY A 414 29.02 2.82 14.48
N TYR A 415 28.16 2.73 13.48
CA TYR A 415 27.00 1.81 13.50
C TYR A 415 27.46 0.37 13.30
N ARG A 416 27.08 -0.54 14.20
CA ARG A 416 27.47 -1.95 14.13
C ARG A 416 26.41 -2.81 13.49
N SER A 417 25.13 -2.43 13.58
CA SER A 417 24.02 -3.15 12.97
C SER A 417 23.01 -2.23 12.28
N ILE A 418 22.20 -2.81 11.39
CA ILE A 418 21.10 -2.09 10.73
C ILE A 418 20.06 -1.63 11.77
N SER A 419 19.80 -2.44 12.81
CA SER A 419 18.86 -2.08 13.87
C SER A 419 19.34 -0.90 14.71
N GLU A 420 20.64 -0.76 14.96
CA GLU A 420 21.23 0.43 15.59
C GLU A 420 21.05 1.68 14.73
N LEU A 421 21.29 1.56 13.41
CA LEU A 421 21.09 2.66 12.47
C LEU A 421 19.63 3.10 12.44
N GLY A 422 18.69 2.16 12.39
CA GLY A 422 17.25 2.43 12.39
C GLY A 422 16.80 3.15 13.65
N GLN A 423 17.22 2.67 14.82
CA GLN A 423 16.94 3.34 16.10
C GLN A 423 17.56 4.75 16.15
N ALA A 424 18.78 4.92 15.66
CA ALA A 424 19.44 6.22 15.61
C ALA A 424 18.71 7.21 14.70
N ARG A 425 18.19 6.78 13.54
CA ARG A 425 17.35 7.62 12.68
C ARG A 425 16.11 8.11 13.42
N ILE A 426 15.42 7.22 14.13
CA ILE A 426 14.20 7.55 14.88
C ILE A 426 14.53 8.58 15.96
N LYS A 427 15.55 8.33 16.79
CA LYS A 427 16.00 9.26 17.84
C LYS A 427 16.35 10.64 17.27
N ARG A 428 17.10 10.70 16.17
CA ARG A 428 17.45 11.97 15.52
C ARG A 428 16.25 12.67 14.91
N SER A 429 15.28 11.94 14.38
CA SER A 429 14.05 12.55 13.86
C SER A 429 13.19 13.16 14.97
N ILE A 430 13.13 12.52 16.15
CA ILE A 430 12.46 13.06 17.35
C ILE A 430 13.15 14.37 17.77
N GLN A 431 14.49 14.38 17.81
CA GLN A 431 15.28 15.56 18.14
C GLN A 431 15.13 16.69 17.10
N GLU A 432 15.24 16.39 15.80
CA GLU A 432 15.09 17.36 14.71
C GLU A 432 13.72 18.04 14.74
N MET A 433 12.68 17.28 15.07
CA MET A 433 11.30 17.77 15.13
C MET A 433 10.90 18.32 16.51
N ASN A 434 11.81 18.29 17.50
CA ASN A 434 11.57 18.70 18.88
C ASN A 434 10.30 18.06 19.50
N LEU A 435 10.16 16.74 19.34
CA LEU A 435 9.01 15.99 19.85
C LEU A 435 9.25 15.48 21.26
N ASP A 436 8.25 15.64 22.14
CA ASP A 436 8.22 15.03 23.47
C ASP A 436 7.64 13.61 23.39
N VAL A 437 8.42 12.70 22.79
CA VAL A 437 8.04 11.29 22.59
C VAL A 437 9.26 10.39 22.73
N GLU A 438 9.04 9.19 23.27
CA GLU A 438 10.06 8.15 23.36
C GLU A 438 9.55 6.85 22.72
N PHE A 439 10.48 5.93 22.46
CA PHE A 439 10.16 4.57 22.06
C PHE A 439 10.97 3.57 22.87
N LYS A 440 10.36 2.42 23.15
CA LYS A 440 11.02 1.29 23.83
C LYS A 440 11.73 0.40 22.82
N THR A 441 12.91 -0.09 23.21
CA THR A 441 13.61 -1.12 22.44
C THR A 441 13.47 -2.46 23.14
N ILE A 442 12.93 -3.46 22.44
CA ILE A 442 12.81 -4.84 22.91
C ILE A 442 13.75 -5.71 22.09
N ARG A 443 14.50 -6.61 22.72
CA ARG A 443 15.40 -7.54 22.03
C ARG A 443 14.88 -8.97 22.19
N LEU A 444 14.57 -9.64 21.09
CA LEU A 444 14.25 -11.06 21.12
C LEU A 444 15.55 -11.85 21.27
N LYS A 445 15.59 -12.74 22.25
CA LYS A 445 16.74 -13.63 22.43
C LYS A 445 16.80 -14.59 21.24
N SER A 446 17.93 -14.61 20.55
CA SER A 446 18.27 -15.69 19.63
C SER A 446 18.59 -16.94 20.45
N HIS A 447 17.94 -18.05 20.14
CA HIS A 447 18.36 -19.37 20.58
C HIS A 447 19.30 -20.00 19.55
#